data_AF-A0AAU3Y087-F1
#
_entry.id   AF-A0AAU3Y087-F1
#
_cell.length_a   1.000
_cell.length_b   1.000
_cell.length_c   1.000
_cell.angle_alpha   90.00
_cell.angle_beta   90.00
_cell.angle_gamma   90.00
#
_symmetry.space_group_name_H-M   'P 1'
#
loop_
_entity.id
_entity.type
_entity.pdbx_description
1 polymer ?
#
loop_
_entity_poly.entity_id
_entity_poly.type
_entity_poly.pdbx_seq_one_letter_code
_entity_poly.pdbx_strand_id
1 'polypeptide(L)'
;MTDKLLNHRAEGPTSAPPLLLGPSLGTSTKLWDKVAPELSITHRVIRWDLPGHGDSPAGLIAPGATVGDLAALVLALADALGVERFAYAGVSLGGAVGLHLAAHHPERVSSLAVICSSAHFNGAKAWQERAELVRREGLAGLAESADSRWFTPGFTVPELVDDHRNADPRAYAACCDALAAFDIRADLPGISAPTLLVAGRQDPATPPAHLREIADAVPGSSLTEIPGASHLAPAERPEAVLAALRGHFDGYAKRGMEVRRQVLGDTHVDRAQSRQTPFTARFQDFISRYAWGEIWTDPTLSRRERSMITLTALIAHGHYDELAMHIRAARRNGLTSEDIGAVLLQTAVYCGVPAANSAFATAQRVLAEEDAGRT
;
A
#
# COMPACT_ATOMS: atom_id res chain seq x y z
N MET A 1 -35.27 -2.05 16.81
CA MET A 1 -34.49 -0.80 16.78
C MET A 1 -33.58 -0.92 15.58
N THR A 2 -33.67 -0.03 14.61
CA THR A 2 -32.74 -0.04 13.47
C THR A 2 -31.37 0.33 14.02
N ASP A 3 -30.49 -0.66 14.18
CA ASP A 3 -29.08 -0.41 14.45
C ASP A 3 -28.56 0.48 13.33
N LYS A 4 -28.28 1.73 13.66
CA LYS A 4 -27.78 2.70 12.70
C LYS A 4 -26.32 2.34 12.44
N LEU A 5 -26.06 1.67 11.33
CA LEU A 5 -24.70 1.37 10.88
C LEU A 5 -24.01 2.65 10.37
N LEU A 6 -22.69 2.59 10.27
CA LEU A 6 -21.93 3.60 9.53
C LEU A 6 -22.41 3.63 8.07
N ASN A 7 -22.56 4.83 7.51
CA ASN A 7 -22.70 4.99 6.08
C ASN A 7 -21.48 4.41 5.38
N HIS A 8 -21.72 3.71 4.27
CA HIS A 8 -20.66 3.05 3.53
C HIS A 8 -21.00 2.94 2.04
N ARG A 9 -19.95 2.82 1.23
CA ARG A 9 -20.02 2.51 -0.19
C ARG A 9 -19.21 1.25 -0.47
N ALA A 10 -19.84 0.27 -1.09
CA ALA A 10 -19.21 -0.96 -1.52
C ALA A 10 -19.03 -0.98 -3.04
N GLU A 11 -17.83 -1.37 -3.49
CA GLU A 11 -17.44 -1.44 -4.91
C GLU A 11 -16.64 -2.73 -5.16
N GLY A 12 -16.68 -3.24 -6.40
CA GLY A 12 -16.01 -4.47 -6.79
C GLY A 12 -16.84 -5.75 -6.57
N PRO A 13 -16.33 -6.92 -6.98
CA PRO A 13 -17.06 -8.19 -6.89
C PRO A 13 -17.29 -8.60 -5.43
N THR A 14 -18.51 -9.04 -5.08
CA THR A 14 -18.83 -9.46 -3.70
C THR A 14 -18.03 -10.68 -3.22
N SER A 15 -17.53 -11.49 -4.15
CA SER A 15 -16.67 -12.65 -3.89
C SER A 15 -15.17 -12.32 -3.79
N ALA A 16 -14.76 -11.10 -4.10
CA ALA A 16 -13.36 -10.68 -4.01
C ALA A 16 -12.96 -10.47 -2.54
N PRO A 17 -11.65 -10.56 -2.22
CA PRO A 17 -11.16 -10.31 -0.86
C PRO A 17 -11.63 -8.94 -0.35
N PRO A 18 -12.21 -8.86 0.87
CA PRO A 18 -12.75 -7.61 1.40
C PRO A 18 -11.62 -6.69 1.88
N LEU A 19 -11.71 -5.42 1.48
CA LEU A 19 -10.80 -4.34 1.88
C LEU A 19 -11.62 -3.16 2.42
N LEU A 20 -11.49 -2.87 3.70
CA LEU A 20 -12.14 -1.72 4.33
C LEU A 20 -11.22 -0.50 4.29
N LEU A 21 -11.77 0.65 3.92
CA LEU A 21 -11.05 1.92 3.80
C LEU A 21 -11.61 2.95 4.80
N GLY A 22 -10.80 3.30 5.79
CA GLY A 22 -11.13 4.27 6.84
C GLY A 22 -10.79 5.72 6.46
N PRO A 23 -11.64 6.69 6.81
CA PRO A 23 -11.46 8.10 6.46
C PRO A 23 -10.53 8.82 7.45
N SER A 24 -10.19 10.07 7.14
CA SER A 24 -9.58 11.01 8.09
C SER A 24 -10.66 11.81 8.83
N LEU A 25 -10.33 12.36 10.00
CA LEU A 25 -11.23 13.24 10.75
C LEU A 25 -11.60 14.47 9.90
N GLY A 26 -12.90 14.78 9.81
CA GLY A 26 -13.40 15.88 8.98
C GLY A 26 -13.58 15.54 7.51
N THR A 27 -13.40 14.29 7.10
CA THR A 27 -13.57 13.86 5.69
C THR A 27 -14.70 12.84 5.55
N SER A 28 -15.07 12.52 4.31
CA SER A 28 -16.01 11.46 3.95
C SER A 28 -15.35 10.36 3.10
N THR A 29 -16.13 9.39 2.65
CA THR A 29 -15.73 8.36 1.67
C THR A 29 -15.09 8.95 0.40
N LYS A 30 -15.37 10.22 0.06
CA LYS A 30 -14.76 10.94 -1.07
C LYS A 30 -13.24 11.05 -0.98
N LEU A 31 -12.65 10.95 0.22
CA LEU A 31 -11.19 10.93 0.41
C LEU A 31 -10.51 9.86 -0.46
N TRP A 32 -11.25 8.80 -0.76
CA TRP A 32 -10.78 7.64 -1.50
C TRP A 32 -11.25 7.59 -2.96
N ASP A 33 -11.93 8.61 -3.49
CA ASP A 33 -12.53 8.56 -4.84
C ASP A 33 -11.52 8.29 -5.97
N LYS A 34 -10.27 8.73 -5.79
CA LYS A 34 -9.20 8.49 -6.77
C LYS A 34 -8.44 7.17 -6.59
N VAL A 35 -8.71 6.41 -5.52
CA VAL A 35 -7.97 5.19 -5.16
C VAL A 35 -8.87 3.95 -5.10
N ALA A 36 -10.08 4.08 -4.54
CA ALA A 36 -10.99 2.95 -4.34
C ALA A 36 -11.44 2.26 -5.64
N PRO A 37 -11.79 2.97 -6.73
CA PRO A 37 -12.16 2.32 -7.99
C PRO A 37 -11.05 1.39 -8.52
N GLU A 38 -9.79 1.83 -8.40
CA GLU A 38 -8.62 1.08 -8.85
C GLU A 38 -8.33 -0.16 -7.99
N LEU A 39 -8.59 -0.09 -6.67
CA LEU A 39 -8.49 -1.25 -5.78
C LEU A 39 -9.67 -2.21 -5.96
N SER A 40 -10.84 -1.70 -6.36
CA SER A 40 -12.06 -2.51 -6.57
C SER A 40 -11.96 -3.51 -7.71
N ILE A 41 -10.94 -3.37 -8.56
CA ILE A 41 -10.62 -4.33 -9.63
C ILE A 41 -10.24 -5.69 -9.03
N THR A 42 -9.53 -5.72 -7.90
CA THR A 42 -9.06 -6.96 -7.26
C THR A 42 -9.70 -7.24 -5.91
N HIS A 43 -10.36 -6.25 -5.28
CA HIS A 43 -10.94 -6.35 -3.95
C HIS A 43 -12.42 -5.99 -3.93
N ARG A 44 -13.15 -6.51 -2.93
CA ARG A 44 -14.44 -5.96 -2.51
C ARG A 44 -14.13 -4.78 -1.59
N VAL A 45 -14.10 -3.57 -2.16
CA VAL A 45 -13.74 -2.35 -1.42
C VAL A 45 -14.95 -1.81 -0.69
N ILE A 46 -14.81 -1.55 0.61
CA ILE A 46 -15.85 -0.98 1.47
C ILE A 46 -15.28 0.30 2.10
N ARG A 47 -15.76 1.45 1.66
CA ARG A 47 -15.42 2.76 2.24
C ARG A 47 -16.50 3.15 3.22
N TRP A 48 -16.15 3.75 4.35
CA TRP A 48 -17.12 4.15 5.37
C TRP A 48 -16.85 5.57 5.88
N ASP A 49 -17.90 6.20 6.40
CA ASP A 49 -17.84 7.53 7.00
C ASP A 49 -17.80 7.44 8.53
N LEU A 50 -17.00 8.29 9.18
CA LEU A 50 -17.04 8.46 10.65
C LEU A 50 -18.42 8.92 11.12
N PRO A 51 -18.82 8.64 12.37
CA PRO A 51 -20.03 9.21 12.96
C PRO A 51 -20.12 10.73 12.76
N GLY A 52 -21.25 11.20 12.23
CA GLY A 52 -21.49 12.62 11.95
C GLY A 52 -20.65 13.20 10.81
N HIS A 53 -19.96 12.38 10.03
CA HIS A 53 -19.26 12.77 8.81
C HIS A 53 -19.96 12.15 7.60
N GLY A 54 -19.86 12.78 6.44
CA GLY A 54 -20.58 12.32 5.24
C GLY A 54 -22.06 12.09 5.55
N ASP A 55 -22.54 10.88 5.29
CA ASP A 55 -23.92 10.49 5.58
C ASP A 55 -24.07 9.60 6.83
N SER A 56 -22.99 9.39 7.59
CA SER A 56 -23.01 8.59 8.81
C SER A 56 -23.77 9.33 9.93
N PRO A 57 -24.73 8.68 10.62
CA PRO A 57 -25.49 9.33 11.69
C PRO A 57 -24.59 9.84 12.82
N ALA A 58 -24.79 11.08 13.26
CA ALA A 58 -24.00 11.68 14.34
C ALA A 58 -24.18 10.96 15.70
N GLY A 59 -25.38 10.42 15.96
CA GLY A 59 -25.71 9.75 17.21
C GLY A 59 -25.06 8.37 17.41
N LEU A 60 -24.15 7.95 16.55
CA LEU A 60 -23.37 6.72 16.72
C LEU A 60 -22.22 6.89 17.70
N ILE A 61 -21.89 8.13 18.05
CA ILE A 61 -20.82 8.44 18.99
C ILE A 61 -21.27 9.51 19.97
N ALA A 62 -20.68 9.50 21.16
CA ALA A 62 -20.98 10.43 22.23
C ALA A 62 -19.69 11.06 22.79
N PRO A 63 -19.76 12.19 23.51
CA PRO A 63 -18.60 12.78 24.17
C PRO A 63 -17.88 11.77 25.08
N GLY A 64 -16.55 11.82 25.08
CA GLY A 64 -15.69 10.87 25.79
C GLY A 64 -15.47 9.54 25.08
N ALA A 65 -15.90 9.43 23.82
CA ALA A 65 -15.64 8.24 23.01
C ALA A 65 -14.14 7.98 22.81
N THR A 66 -13.83 6.74 22.48
CA THR A 66 -12.48 6.22 22.26
C THR A 66 -12.33 5.71 20.83
N VAL A 67 -11.08 5.44 20.41
CA VAL A 67 -10.82 4.75 19.14
C VAL A 67 -11.41 3.32 19.15
N GLY A 68 -11.53 2.69 20.32
CA GLY A 68 -12.19 1.39 20.47
C GLY A 68 -13.68 1.43 20.15
N ASP A 69 -14.38 2.52 20.52
CA ASP A 69 -15.79 2.70 20.15
C ASP A 69 -15.95 2.81 18.62
N LEU A 70 -15.04 3.55 17.97
CA LEU A 70 -15.01 3.64 16.50
C LEU A 70 -14.70 2.29 15.85
N ALA A 71 -13.74 1.53 16.40
CA ALA A 71 -13.42 0.19 15.92
C ALA A 71 -14.62 -0.76 16.06
N ALA A 72 -15.37 -0.70 17.15
CA ALA A 72 -16.59 -1.48 17.35
C ALA A 72 -17.65 -1.18 16.27
N LEU A 73 -17.80 0.08 15.86
CA LEU A 73 -18.69 0.44 14.75
C LEU A 73 -18.24 -0.14 13.40
N VAL A 74 -16.92 -0.20 13.16
CA VAL A 74 -16.36 -0.85 11.96
C VAL A 74 -16.60 -2.36 11.97
N LEU A 75 -16.45 -3.01 13.13
CA LEU A 75 -16.75 -4.43 13.28
C LEU A 75 -18.24 -4.71 13.08
N ALA A 76 -19.13 -3.90 13.65
CA ALA A 76 -20.58 -4.03 13.44
C ALA A 76 -20.96 -3.85 11.96
N LEU A 77 -20.32 -2.92 11.25
CA LEU A 77 -20.48 -2.78 9.80
C LEU A 77 -19.99 -4.03 9.05
N ALA A 78 -18.81 -4.55 9.39
CA ALA A 78 -18.28 -5.76 8.76
C ALA A 78 -19.20 -6.97 8.98
N ASP A 79 -19.70 -7.16 10.20
CA ASP A 79 -20.63 -8.24 10.56
C ASP A 79 -21.95 -8.12 9.78
N ALA A 80 -22.53 -6.92 9.68
CA ALA A 80 -23.74 -6.67 8.91
C ALA A 80 -23.56 -6.95 7.40
N LEU A 81 -22.34 -6.82 6.88
CA LEU A 81 -21.99 -7.10 5.49
C LEU A 81 -21.53 -8.55 5.24
N GLY A 82 -21.56 -9.40 6.28
CA GLY A 82 -21.11 -10.78 6.23
C GLY A 82 -19.59 -10.92 6.03
N VAL A 83 -18.81 -9.95 6.51
CA VAL A 83 -17.35 -9.90 6.35
C VAL A 83 -16.68 -10.32 7.65
N GLU A 84 -16.29 -11.59 7.73
CA GLU A 84 -15.64 -12.16 8.91
C GLU A 84 -14.18 -11.71 9.06
N ARG A 85 -13.40 -11.66 7.98
CA ARG A 85 -11.99 -11.25 7.99
C ARG A 85 -11.68 -10.37 6.79
N PHE A 86 -10.94 -9.28 7.00
CA PHE A 86 -10.71 -8.26 5.97
C PHE A 86 -9.31 -7.63 6.03
N ALA A 87 -8.86 -7.15 4.88
CA ALA A 87 -7.75 -6.21 4.82
C ALA A 87 -8.27 -4.81 5.20
N TYR A 88 -7.42 -3.97 5.78
CA TYR A 88 -7.82 -2.64 6.22
C TYR A 88 -6.78 -1.60 5.83
N ALA A 89 -7.22 -0.46 5.28
CA ALA A 89 -6.39 0.73 5.13
C ALA A 89 -7.08 1.94 5.75
N GLY A 90 -6.36 2.77 6.50
CA GLY A 90 -6.97 3.94 7.15
C GLY A 90 -6.06 5.16 7.17
N VAL A 91 -6.65 6.34 6.98
CA VAL A 91 -5.95 7.63 7.03
C VAL A 91 -6.14 8.28 8.40
N SER A 92 -5.08 8.77 9.05
CA SER A 92 -5.18 9.55 10.29
C SER A 92 -6.00 8.84 11.37
N LEU A 93 -7.14 9.39 11.83
CA LEU A 93 -8.04 8.70 12.77
C LEU A 93 -8.48 7.30 12.26
N GLY A 94 -8.76 7.14 10.97
CA GLY A 94 -9.02 5.83 10.37
C GLY A 94 -7.82 4.88 10.49
N GLY A 95 -6.59 5.40 10.45
CA GLY A 95 -5.37 4.62 10.72
C GLY A 95 -5.25 4.18 12.17
N ALA A 96 -5.63 5.05 13.12
CA ALA A 96 -5.69 4.71 14.55
C ALA A 96 -6.73 3.60 14.83
N VAL A 97 -7.90 3.67 14.17
CA VAL A 97 -8.90 2.59 14.18
C VAL A 97 -8.29 1.29 13.65
N GLY A 98 -7.53 1.35 12.55
CA GLY A 98 -6.84 0.18 11.99
C GLY A 98 -5.82 -0.46 12.95
N LEU A 99 -5.02 0.36 13.63
CA LEU A 99 -4.09 -0.12 14.66
C LEU A 99 -4.84 -0.79 15.82
N HIS A 100 -5.92 -0.17 16.29
CA HIS A 100 -6.75 -0.73 17.36
C HIS A 100 -7.38 -2.07 16.96
N LEU A 101 -7.94 -2.16 15.76
CA LEU A 101 -8.48 -3.40 15.21
C LEU A 101 -7.40 -4.49 15.12
N ALA A 102 -6.20 -4.17 14.61
CA ALA A 102 -5.15 -5.16 14.44
C ALA A 102 -4.54 -5.64 15.77
N ALA A 103 -4.52 -4.78 16.80
CA ALA A 103 -4.01 -5.13 18.12
C ALA A 103 -5.02 -5.93 18.97
N HIS A 104 -6.29 -5.56 18.95
CA HIS A 104 -7.31 -6.13 19.84
C HIS A 104 -8.26 -7.14 19.16
N HIS A 105 -8.28 -7.17 17.82
CA HIS A 105 -9.07 -8.09 17.00
C HIS A 105 -8.22 -8.70 15.87
N PRO A 106 -7.04 -9.28 16.17
CA PRO A 106 -6.12 -9.79 15.15
C PRO A 106 -6.73 -10.88 14.25
N GLU A 107 -7.75 -11.59 14.72
CA GLU A 107 -8.51 -12.56 13.94
C GLU A 107 -9.31 -11.93 12.79
N ARG A 108 -9.71 -10.66 12.93
CA ARG A 108 -10.51 -9.92 11.95
C ARG A 108 -9.66 -9.27 10.86
N VAL A 109 -8.41 -8.95 11.16
CA VAL A 109 -7.52 -8.19 10.24
C VAL A 109 -6.56 -9.14 9.52
N SER A 110 -6.67 -9.23 8.20
CA SER A 110 -5.75 -10.04 7.37
C SER A 110 -4.46 -9.30 6.98
N SER A 111 -4.55 -7.98 6.79
CA SER A 111 -3.43 -7.09 6.42
C SER A 111 -3.81 -5.65 6.76
N LEU A 112 -2.84 -4.82 7.12
CA LEU A 112 -3.07 -3.46 7.61
C LEU A 112 -2.22 -2.42 6.84
N ALA A 113 -2.85 -1.36 6.35
CA ALA A 113 -2.17 -0.15 5.89
C ALA A 113 -2.56 1.07 6.74
N VAL A 114 -1.56 1.73 7.34
CA VAL A 114 -1.73 2.92 8.17
C VAL A 114 -1.14 4.12 7.44
N ILE A 115 -1.99 5.09 7.08
CA ILE A 115 -1.62 6.21 6.22
C ILE A 115 -1.73 7.50 7.01
N CYS A 116 -0.68 8.32 7.03
CA CYS A 116 -0.65 9.64 7.67
C CYS A 116 -1.31 9.65 9.07
N SER A 117 -0.92 8.71 9.93
CA SER A 117 -1.52 8.47 11.25
C SER A 117 -0.45 8.39 12.33
N SER A 118 -0.83 7.98 13.54
CA SER A 118 0.09 7.83 14.67
C SER A 118 -0.42 6.82 15.71
N ALA A 119 0.50 6.30 16.52
CA ALA A 119 0.20 5.53 17.73
C ALA A 119 -0.31 6.41 18.89
N HIS A 120 -0.05 7.71 18.84
CA HIS A 120 -0.54 8.72 19.78
C HIS A 120 -0.49 10.12 19.14
N PHE A 121 -1.46 10.99 19.40
CA PHE A 121 -1.54 12.28 18.69
C PHE A 121 -0.97 13.45 19.49
N ASN A 122 0.27 13.32 19.99
CA ASN A 122 1.00 14.35 20.75
C ASN A 122 0.30 14.86 22.03
N GLY A 123 -0.42 13.97 22.71
CA GLY A 123 -1.05 14.23 24.00
C GLY A 123 -2.48 14.78 23.91
N ALA A 124 -3.21 14.67 25.02
CA ALA A 124 -4.65 14.91 25.05
C ALA A 124 -5.05 16.39 24.87
N LYS A 125 -4.21 17.32 25.36
CA LYS A 125 -4.59 18.72 25.55
C LYS A 125 -5.03 19.43 24.26
N ALA A 126 -4.26 19.33 23.18
CA ALA A 126 -4.59 20.02 21.93
C ALA A 126 -5.91 19.50 21.31
N TRP A 127 -6.20 18.21 21.47
CA TRP A 127 -7.45 17.61 20.99
C TRP A 127 -8.65 17.95 21.88
N GLN A 128 -8.45 18.04 23.20
CA GLN A 128 -9.47 18.52 24.15
C GLN A 128 -9.83 19.99 23.86
N GLU A 129 -8.83 20.86 23.68
CA GLU A 129 -9.03 22.27 23.32
C GLU A 129 -9.77 22.40 21.97
N ARG A 130 -9.41 21.57 20.97
CA ARG A 130 -10.12 21.50 19.69
C ARG A 130 -11.57 21.02 19.86
N ALA A 131 -11.81 19.99 20.67
CA ALA A 131 -13.15 19.46 20.92
C ALA A 131 -14.04 20.52 21.58
N GLU A 132 -13.52 21.23 22.58
CA GLU A 132 -14.22 22.33 23.24
C GLU A 132 -14.52 23.49 22.28
N LEU A 133 -13.55 23.88 21.45
CA LEU A 133 -13.72 24.92 20.44
C LEU A 133 -14.84 24.55 19.47
N VAL A 134 -14.82 23.33 18.91
CA VAL A 134 -15.83 22.88 17.96
C VAL A 134 -17.22 22.78 18.60
N ARG A 135 -17.32 22.36 19.87
CA ARG A 135 -18.60 22.36 20.61
C ARG A 135 -19.19 23.75 20.77
N ARG A 136 -18.35 24.78 20.94
CA ARG A 136 -18.80 26.16 21.13
C ARG A 136 -19.09 26.88 19.82
N GLU A 137 -18.22 26.71 18.82
CA GLU A 137 -18.14 27.58 17.65
C GLU A 137 -18.45 26.85 16.33
N GLY A 138 -18.60 25.52 16.35
CA GLY A 138 -18.77 24.71 15.16
C GLY A 138 -17.48 24.52 14.37
N LEU A 139 -17.61 24.12 13.10
CA LEU A 139 -16.47 23.74 12.24
C LEU A 139 -16.07 24.80 11.22
N ALA A 140 -16.85 25.87 11.05
CA ALA A 140 -16.64 26.86 10.00
C ALA A 140 -15.21 27.44 10.01
N GLY A 141 -14.74 27.93 11.17
CA GLY A 141 -13.38 28.48 11.29
C GLY A 141 -12.26 27.43 11.16
N LEU A 142 -12.51 26.17 11.54
CA LEU A 142 -11.55 25.08 11.32
C LEU A 142 -11.43 24.73 9.83
N ALA A 143 -12.54 24.80 9.10
CA ALA A 143 -12.60 24.50 7.67
C ALA A 143 -11.83 25.54 6.83
N GLU A 144 -11.79 26.81 7.25
CA GLU A 144 -11.02 27.86 6.57
C GLU A 144 -9.50 27.56 6.49
N SER A 145 -8.99 26.78 7.45
CA SER A 145 -7.58 26.39 7.53
C SER A 145 -7.37 24.90 7.25
N ALA A 146 -8.33 24.20 6.65
CA ALA A 146 -8.20 22.77 6.38
C ALA A 146 -7.11 22.46 5.37
N ASP A 147 -7.08 23.21 4.27
CA ASP A 147 -6.15 22.97 3.16
C ASP A 147 -4.69 23.02 3.59
N SER A 148 -4.30 24.01 4.40
CA SER A 148 -2.91 24.15 4.86
C SER A 148 -2.46 23.02 5.80
N ARG A 149 -3.41 22.33 6.43
CA ARG A 149 -3.16 21.14 7.26
C ARG A 149 -3.18 19.85 6.46
N TRP A 150 -3.92 19.83 5.36
CA TRP A 150 -4.24 18.60 4.62
C TRP A 150 -3.40 18.37 3.38
N PHE A 151 -2.96 19.44 2.74
CA PHE A 151 -2.33 19.41 1.42
C PHE A 151 -1.04 20.23 1.40
N THR A 152 -0.22 20.01 0.38
CA THR A 152 0.93 20.86 0.09
C THR A 152 0.49 22.23 -0.47
N PRO A 153 1.33 23.28 -0.37
CA PRO A 153 0.96 24.61 -0.87
C PRO A 153 0.55 24.59 -2.34
N GLY A 154 -0.61 25.18 -2.65
CA GLY A 154 -1.15 25.26 -4.00
C GLY A 154 -2.02 24.08 -4.44
N PHE A 155 -2.30 23.12 -3.54
CA PHE A 155 -3.22 22.02 -3.79
C PHE A 155 -4.44 22.10 -2.85
N THR A 156 -5.62 21.76 -3.36
CA THR A 156 -6.88 21.69 -2.59
C THR A 156 -7.81 20.66 -3.22
N VAL A 157 -8.70 20.10 -2.42
CA VAL A 157 -9.84 19.30 -2.87
C VAL A 157 -11.08 19.92 -2.23
N PRO A 158 -11.76 20.85 -2.94
CA PRO A 158 -12.85 21.65 -2.37
C PRO A 158 -13.95 20.81 -1.72
N GLU A 159 -14.27 19.66 -2.30
CA GLU A 159 -15.31 18.77 -1.79
C GLU A 159 -14.98 18.22 -0.40
N LEU A 160 -13.71 17.98 -0.08
CA LEU A 160 -13.28 17.52 1.25
C LEU A 160 -13.30 18.66 2.28
N VAL A 161 -12.99 19.89 1.84
CA VAL A 161 -13.12 21.08 2.70
C VAL A 161 -14.58 21.36 3.03
N ASP A 162 -15.47 21.17 2.04
CA ASP A 162 -16.91 21.28 2.24
C ASP A 162 -17.44 20.18 3.17
N ASP A 163 -16.99 18.93 3.00
CA ASP A 163 -17.32 17.84 3.93
C ASP A 163 -16.87 18.18 5.36
N HIS A 164 -15.69 18.79 5.53
CA HIS A 164 -15.21 19.22 6.85
C HIS A 164 -16.12 20.26 7.48
N ARG A 165 -16.56 21.24 6.69
CA ARG A 165 -17.43 22.32 7.15
C ARG A 165 -18.81 21.80 7.56
N ASN A 166 -19.29 20.78 6.87
CA ASN A 166 -20.64 20.24 7.01
C ASN A 166 -20.76 19.05 7.98
N ALA A 167 -19.64 18.52 8.50
CA ALA A 167 -19.68 17.49 9.52
C ALA A 167 -20.41 17.97 10.79
N ASP A 168 -21.01 17.04 11.53
CA ASP A 168 -21.69 17.35 12.79
C ASP A 168 -20.67 17.77 13.86
N PRO A 169 -20.77 18.99 14.43
CA PRO A 169 -19.79 19.47 15.40
C PRO A 169 -19.70 18.63 16.68
N ARG A 170 -20.80 18.02 17.13
CA ARG A 170 -20.80 17.21 18.35
C ARG A 170 -20.08 15.89 18.14
N ALA A 171 -20.36 15.22 17.02
CA ALA A 171 -19.69 13.98 16.65
C ALA A 171 -18.21 14.21 16.29
N TYR A 172 -17.88 15.31 15.61
CA TYR A 172 -16.50 15.71 15.38
C TYR A 172 -15.73 15.92 16.69
N ALA A 173 -16.33 16.62 17.66
CA ALA A 173 -15.73 16.82 18.97
C ALA A 173 -15.57 15.49 19.74
N ALA A 174 -16.52 14.56 19.63
CA ALA A 174 -16.38 13.22 20.19
C ALA A 174 -15.24 12.42 19.53
N CYS A 175 -15.04 12.55 18.22
CA CYS A 175 -13.87 11.99 17.55
C CYS A 175 -12.56 12.64 18.01
N CYS A 176 -12.57 13.94 18.37
CA CYS A 176 -11.42 14.57 19.01
C CYS A 176 -11.15 14.01 20.41
N ASP A 177 -12.19 13.70 21.20
CA ASP A 177 -12.01 13.01 22.49
C ASP A 177 -11.33 11.64 22.28
N ALA A 178 -11.73 10.91 21.23
CA ALA A 178 -11.12 9.63 20.88
C ALA A 178 -9.63 9.77 20.56
N LEU A 179 -9.24 10.79 19.79
CA LEU A 179 -7.84 11.11 19.51
C LEU A 179 -7.09 11.55 20.78
N ALA A 180 -7.74 12.30 21.67
CA ALA A 180 -7.15 12.76 22.92
C ALA A 180 -6.80 11.60 23.86
N ALA A 181 -7.65 10.57 23.88
CA ALA A 181 -7.48 9.38 24.71
C ALA A 181 -6.61 8.28 24.06
N PHE A 182 -6.24 8.43 22.78
CA PHE A 182 -5.56 7.37 22.05
C PHE A 182 -4.06 7.30 22.34
N ASP A 183 -3.64 6.17 22.90
CA ASP A 183 -2.24 5.75 22.99
C ASP A 183 -2.21 4.21 22.92
N ILE A 184 -1.68 3.68 21.81
CA ILE A 184 -1.62 2.24 21.54
C ILE A 184 -0.19 1.69 21.58
N ARG A 185 0.78 2.50 22.00
CA ARG A 185 2.22 2.16 21.90
C ARG A 185 2.58 0.85 22.58
N ALA A 186 1.94 0.56 23.72
CA ALA A 186 2.16 -0.68 24.47
C ALA A 186 1.68 -1.93 23.71
N ASP A 187 0.69 -1.79 22.83
CA ASP A 187 0.06 -2.90 22.11
C ASP A 187 0.69 -3.15 20.73
N LEU A 188 1.43 -2.17 20.18
CA LEU A 188 2.07 -2.27 18.86
C LEU A 188 2.91 -3.55 18.66
N PRO A 189 3.72 -4.02 19.62
CA PRO A 189 4.50 -5.26 19.45
C PRO A 189 3.64 -6.52 19.26
N GLY A 190 2.36 -6.47 19.67
CA GLY A 190 1.40 -7.57 19.54
C GLY A 190 0.72 -7.66 18.17
N ILE A 191 0.86 -6.63 17.31
CA ILE A 191 0.25 -6.62 15.99
C ILE A 191 0.93 -7.66 15.09
N SER A 192 0.18 -8.72 14.75
CA SER A 192 0.67 -9.82 13.90
C SER A 192 0.31 -9.66 12.42
N ALA A 193 -0.63 -8.77 12.08
CA ALA A 193 -1.02 -8.54 10.69
C ALA A 193 0.15 -7.90 9.91
N PRO A 194 0.44 -8.35 8.67
CA PRO A 194 1.36 -7.65 7.79
C PRO A 194 0.98 -6.18 7.70
N THR A 195 1.92 -5.27 7.98
CA THR A 195 1.62 -3.85 8.16
C THR A 195 2.43 -2.96 7.21
N LEU A 196 1.75 -2.18 6.38
CA LEU A 196 2.32 -1.08 5.60
C LEU A 196 2.02 0.26 6.29
N LEU A 197 3.02 1.14 6.33
CA LEU A 197 2.93 2.49 6.83
C LEU A 197 3.21 3.45 5.67
N VAL A 198 2.35 4.44 5.46
CA VAL A 198 2.50 5.42 4.37
C VAL A 198 2.44 6.83 4.92
N ALA A 199 3.56 7.54 4.88
CA ALA A 199 3.63 8.94 5.34
C ALA A 199 3.58 9.91 4.16
N GLY A 200 2.84 11.01 4.30
CA GLY A 200 3.08 12.21 3.52
C GLY A 200 4.35 12.90 4.01
N ARG A 201 5.34 13.12 3.15
CA ARG A 201 6.63 13.69 3.57
C ARG A 201 6.51 15.11 4.11
N GLN A 202 5.46 15.84 3.73
CA GLN A 202 5.18 17.21 4.18
C GLN A 202 4.04 17.29 5.20
N ASP A 203 3.60 16.16 5.75
CA ASP A 203 2.49 16.11 6.71
C ASP A 203 2.84 16.87 8.01
N PRO A 204 2.14 17.97 8.35
CA PRO A 204 2.38 18.69 9.60
C PRO A 204 1.54 18.14 10.77
N ALA A 205 0.48 17.37 10.51
CA ALA A 205 -0.46 16.88 11.51
C ALA A 205 0.05 15.58 12.16
N THR A 206 0.57 14.67 11.35
CA THR A 206 1.22 13.42 11.77
C THR A 206 2.53 13.27 10.99
N PRO A 207 3.57 14.05 11.33
CA PRO A 207 4.85 14.01 10.63
C PRO A 207 5.41 12.60 10.51
N PRO A 208 6.24 12.28 9.49
CA PRO A 208 6.74 10.92 9.25
C PRO A 208 7.34 10.21 10.46
N ALA A 209 7.88 10.95 11.44
CA ALA A 209 8.36 10.40 12.71
C ALA A 209 7.30 9.58 13.48
N HIS A 210 6.02 9.96 13.41
CA HIS A 210 4.91 9.25 14.04
C HIS A 210 4.75 7.82 13.47
N LEU A 211 4.89 7.67 12.14
CA LEU A 211 4.84 6.34 11.52
C LEU A 211 6.17 5.59 11.67
N ARG A 212 7.31 6.27 11.79
CA ARG A 212 8.59 5.59 12.13
C ARG A 212 8.53 4.94 13.51
N GLU A 213 7.94 5.59 14.50
CA GLU A 213 7.72 4.99 15.82
C GLU A 213 6.89 3.69 15.74
N ILE A 214 5.83 3.68 14.91
CA ILE A 214 5.06 2.47 14.65
C ILE A 214 5.92 1.42 13.94
N ALA A 215 6.72 1.83 12.96
CA ALA A 215 7.58 0.94 12.20
C ALA A 215 8.58 0.21 13.10
N ASP A 216 9.15 0.93 14.08
CA ASP A 216 10.12 0.40 15.03
C ASP A 216 9.49 -0.59 16.02
N ALA A 217 8.20 -0.43 16.33
CA ALA A 217 7.48 -1.25 17.30
C ALA A 217 6.72 -2.44 16.69
N VAL A 218 6.18 -2.32 15.47
CA VAL A 218 5.38 -3.37 14.82
C VAL A 218 6.27 -4.34 14.02
N PRO A 219 6.34 -5.62 14.40
CA PRO A 219 7.21 -6.59 13.74
C PRO A 219 6.90 -6.77 12.25
N GLY A 220 7.93 -6.68 11.41
CA GLY A 220 7.80 -6.94 9.97
C GLY A 220 7.00 -5.88 9.21
N SER A 221 6.74 -4.72 9.83
CA SER A 221 6.15 -3.58 9.13
C SER A 221 7.10 -2.96 8.11
N SER A 222 6.55 -2.22 7.15
CA SER A 222 7.32 -1.45 6.17
C SER A 222 6.81 -0.01 6.08
N LEU A 223 7.71 0.95 5.99
CA LEU A 223 7.38 2.37 5.85
C LEU A 223 7.72 2.90 4.46
N THR A 224 6.79 3.63 3.85
CA THR A 224 6.96 4.39 2.62
C THR A 224 6.64 5.86 2.88
N GLU A 225 7.55 6.75 2.53
CA GLU A 225 7.33 8.19 2.60
C GLU A 225 7.11 8.74 1.19
N ILE A 226 5.94 9.32 0.93
CA ILE A 226 5.55 9.83 -0.39
C ILE A 226 6.00 11.29 -0.52
N PRO A 227 6.94 11.60 -1.44
CA PRO A 227 7.33 12.98 -1.73
C PRO A 227 6.17 13.76 -2.35
N GLY A 228 6.03 15.03 -1.98
CA GLY A 228 4.98 15.89 -2.54
C GLY A 228 3.58 15.58 -2.02
N ALA A 229 3.45 14.77 -0.96
CA ALA A 229 2.20 14.53 -0.24
C ALA A 229 2.28 15.10 1.18
N SER A 230 1.16 15.65 1.62
CA SER A 230 0.87 16.05 2.99
C SER A 230 -0.09 15.02 3.64
N HIS A 231 -0.97 15.46 4.53
CA HIS A 231 -1.78 14.59 5.39
C HIS A 231 -2.82 13.75 4.65
N LEU A 232 -3.53 14.31 3.65
CA LEU A 232 -4.54 13.58 2.88
C LEU A 232 -3.94 12.95 1.61
N ALA A 233 -2.90 12.13 1.80
CA ALA A 233 -2.12 11.53 0.72
C ALA A 233 -2.95 10.79 -0.35
N PRO A 234 -4.03 10.03 -0.03
CA PRO A 234 -4.84 9.37 -1.06
C PRO A 234 -5.52 10.33 -2.04
N ALA A 235 -5.81 11.58 -1.63
CA ALA A 235 -6.43 12.57 -2.50
C ALA A 235 -5.39 13.40 -3.28
N GLU A 236 -4.23 13.65 -2.68
CA GLU A 236 -3.15 14.48 -3.23
C GLU A 236 -2.20 13.73 -4.17
N ARG A 237 -1.81 12.50 -3.81
CA ARG A 237 -0.91 11.63 -4.58
C ARG A 237 -1.52 10.23 -4.76
N PRO A 238 -2.70 10.12 -5.39
CA PRO A 238 -3.44 8.87 -5.50
C PRO A 238 -2.63 7.76 -6.17
N GLU A 239 -1.82 8.06 -7.18
CA GLU A 239 -1.05 7.06 -7.93
C GLU A 239 0.04 6.43 -7.04
N ALA A 240 0.73 7.23 -6.23
CA ALA A 240 1.77 6.76 -5.33
C ALA A 240 1.18 5.94 -4.17
N VAL A 241 0.05 6.38 -3.61
CA VAL A 241 -0.69 5.62 -2.60
C VAL A 241 -1.19 4.30 -3.18
N LEU A 242 -1.78 4.31 -4.37
CA LEU A 242 -2.29 3.12 -5.04
C LEU A 242 -1.16 2.10 -5.31
N ALA A 243 0.01 2.56 -5.75
CA ALA A 243 1.17 1.69 -5.96
C ALA A 243 1.58 0.99 -4.66
N ALA A 244 1.68 1.73 -3.55
CA ALA A 244 2.02 1.18 -2.24
C ALA A 244 0.95 0.18 -1.74
N LEU A 245 -0.33 0.54 -1.83
CA LEU A 245 -1.43 -0.33 -1.38
C LEU A 245 -1.58 -1.59 -2.22
N ARG A 246 -1.47 -1.50 -3.55
CA ARG A 246 -1.47 -2.69 -4.43
C ARG A 246 -0.28 -3.59 -4.13
N GLY A 247 0.89 -3.00 -3.90
CA GLY A 247 2.07 -3.75 -3.50
C GLY A 247 1.89 -4.52 -2.19
N HIS A 248 1.24 -3.90 -1.22
CA HIS A 248 0.99 -4.49 0.08
C HIS A 248 -0.13 -5.54 0.07
N PHE A 249 -1.32 -5.21 -0.45
CA PHE A 249 -2.51 -6.07 -0.37
C PHE A 249 -2.55 -7.18 -1.43
N ASP A 250 -2.09 -6.90 -2.65
CA ASP A 250 -2.01 -7.95 -3.69
C ASP A 250 -0.71 -8.77 -3.54
N GLY A 251 0.21 -8.33 -2.68
CA GLY A 251 1.49 -8.94 -2.36
C GLY A 251 2.52 -8.78 -3.47
N TYR A 252 3.52 -7.93 -3.26
CA TYR A 252 4.75 -7.88 -4.07
C TYR A 252 5.38 -9.26 -4.27
N ALA A 253 5.26 -10.15 -3.27
CA ALA A 253 5.74 -11.52 -3.38
C ALA A 253 4.87 -12.38 -4.31
N LYS A 254 3.55 -12.20 -4.35
CA LYS A 254 2.65 -12.96 -5.22
C LYS A 254 2.75 -12.47 -6.67
N ARG A 255 2.62 -11.16 -6.88
CA ARG A 255 2.81 -10.53 -8.20
C ARG A 255 4.25 -10.69 -8.71
N GLY A 256 5.24 -10.57 -7.82
CA GLY A 256 6.63 -10.84 -8.13
C GLY A 256 6.89 -12.31 -8.44
N MET A 257 6.27 -13.25 -7.74
CA MET A 257 6.36 -14.67 -8.11
C MET A 257 5.66 -14.97 -9.44
N GLU A 258 4.52 -14.35 -9.75
CA GLU A 258 3.85 -14.47 -11.05
C GLU A 258 4.76 -13.94 -12.18
N VAL A 259 5.33 -12.75 -12.01
CA VAL A 259 6.24 -12.15 -12.99
C VAL A 259 7.53 -12.95 -13.11
N ARG A 260 8.12 -13.39 -11.99
CA ARG A 260 9.29 -14.27 -11.95
C ARG A 260 9.03 -15.57 -12.69
N ARG A 261 7.84 -16.15 -12.57
CA ARG A 261 7.45 -17.36 -13.32
C ARG A 261 7.28 -17.09 -14.80
N GLN A 262 6.66 -15.97 -15.19
CA GLN A 262 6.55 -15.57 -16.59
C GLN A 262 7.94 -15.32 -17.22
N VAL A 263 8.84 -14.65 -16.49
CA VAL A 263 10.17 -14.25 -16.98
C VAL A 263 11.21 -15.36 -16.85
N LEU A 264 11.21 -16.21 -15.82
CA LEU A 264 12.21 -17.28 -15.63
C LEU A 264 11.69 -18.69 -15.92
N GLY A 265 10.37 -18.89 -15.96
CA GLY A 265 9.71 -20.17 -16.24
C GLY A 265 9.42 -20.96 -14.97
N ASP A 266 8.29 -21.65 -14.93
CA ASP A 266 7.82 -22.37 -13.74
C ASP A 266 8.83 -23.39 -13.22
N THR A 267 9.39 -24.23 -14.11
CA THR A 267 10.39 -25.25 -13.75
C THR A 267 11.62 -24.66 -13.05
N HIS A 268 12.07 -23.47 -13.48
CA HIS A 268 13.21 -22.81 -12.86
C HIS A 268 12.85 -22.31 -11.47
N VAL A 269 11.68 -21.67 -11.35
CA VAL A 269 11.21 -21.10 -10.09
C VAL A 269 10.92 -22.18 -9.06
N ASP A 270 10.28 -23.29 -9.44
CA ASP A 270 10.01 -24.43 -8.55
C ASP A 270 11.29 -25.05 -8.01
N ARG A 271 12.32 -25.20 -8.88
CA ARG A 271 13.64 -25.68 -8.47
C ARG A 271 14.34 -24.71 -7.52
N ALA A 272 14.17 -23.40 -7.71
CA ALA A 272 14.73 -22.40 -6.81
C ALA A 272 14.02 -22.41 -5.43
N GLN A 273 12.69 -22.56 -5.41
CA GLN A 273 11.90 -22.62 -4.18
C GLN A 273 12.16 -23.91 -3.38
N SER A 274 12.25 -25.06 -4.04
CA SER A 274 12.56 -26.35 -3.37
C SER A 274 13.96 -26.40 -2.75
N ARG A 275 14.88 -25.53 -3.19
CA ARG A 275 16.23 -25.36 -2.60
C ARG A 275 16.29 -24.27 -1.54
N GLN A 276 15.17 -23.61 -1.23
CA GLN A 276 15.12 -22.57 -0.22
C GLN A 276 15.39 -23.17 1.16
N THR A 277 16.25 -22.52 1.92
CA THR A 277 16.57 -22.86 3.31
C THR A 277 16.13 -21.70 4.20
N PRO A 278 15.99 -21.89 5.53
CA PRO A 278 15.74 -20.77 6.44
C PRO A 278 16.75 -19.62 6.29
N PHE A 279 18.01 -19.96 5.98
CA PHE A 279 19.07 -18.97 5.74
C PHE A 279 18.83 -18.15 4.46
N THR A 280 18.44 -18.78 3.36
CA THR A 280 18.21 -18.09 2.08
C THR A 280 16.80 -17.50 1.96
N ALA A 281 15.91 -17.77 2.91
CA ALA A 281 14.50 -17.41 2.82
C ALA A 281 14.27 -15.91 2.70
N ARG A 282 14.94 -15.11 3.54
CA ARG A 282 14.83 -13.63 3.52
C ARG A 282 15.34 -13.04 2.21
N PHE A 283 16.37 -13.62 1.61
CA PHE A 283 16.92 -13.16 0.34
C PHE A 283 16.00 -13.48 -0.84
N GLN A 284 15.40 -14.68 -0.86
CA GLN A 284 14.41 -15.05 -1.87
C GLN A 284 13.16 -14.18 -1.78
N ASP A 285 12.69 -13.87 -0.57
CA ASP A 285 11.59 -12.91 -0.36
C ASP A 285 11.94 -11.51 -0.88
N PHE A 286 13.11 -10.98 -0.52
CA PHE A 286 13.59 -9.68 -1.00
C PHE A 286 13.62 -9.59 -2.53
N ILE A 287 14.22 -10.58 -3.21
CA ILE A 287 14.30 -10.60 -4.67
C ILE A 287 12.90 -10.72 -5.29
N SER A 288 12.03 -11.58 -4.77
CA SER A 288 10.65 -11.71 -5.23
C SER A 288 9.88 -10.40 -5.12
N ARG A 289 10.03 -9.67 -4.02
CA ARG A 289 9.31 -8.39 -3.83
C ARG A 289 9.88 -7.26 -4.70
N TYR A 290 11.18 -7.01 -4.65
CA TYR A 290 11.77 -5.83 -5.26
C TYR A 290 12.13 -6.05 -6.73
N ALA A 291 12.89 -7.11 -7.05
CA ALA A 291 13.28 -7.34 -8.43
C ALA A 291 12.04 -7.65 -9.27
N TRP A 292 11.24 -8.63 -8.85
CA TRP A 292 10.14 -9.12 -9.66
C TRP A 292 8.82 -8.38 -9.45
N GLY A 293 8.52 -7.99 -8.21
CA GLY A 293 7.27 -7.34 -7.84
C GLY A 293 7.24 -5.82 -8.01
N GLU A 294 8.39 -5.18 -8.19
CA GLU A 294 8.50 -3.72 -8.37
C GLU A 294 9.19 -3.37 -9.70
N ILE A 295 10.45 -3.79 -9.89
CA ILE A 295 11.24 -3.38 -11.06
C ILE A 295 10.73 -4.03 -12.36
N TRP A 296 10.48 -5.35 -12.37
CA TRP A 296 10.00 -6.03 -13.58
C TRP A 296 8.50 -5.80 -13.88
N THR A 297 7.75 -5.21 -12.94
CA THR A 297 6.34 -4.83 -13.12
C THR A 297 6.14 -3.38 -13.53
N ASP A 298 7.15 -2.52 -13.34
CA ASP A 298 7.06 -1.11 -13.71
C ASP A 298 6.86 -0.97 -15.24
N PRO A 299 5.78 -0.30 -15.68
CA PRO A 299 5.42 -0.20 -17.10
C PRO A 299 6.31 0.76 -17.90
N THR A 300 7.18 1.53 -17.25
CA THR A 300 8.04 2.53 -17.91
C THR A 300 8.95 1.92 -18.98
N LEU A 301 9.41 0.67 -18.76
CA LEU A 301 10.14 -0.12 -19.75
C LEU A 301 9.40 -1.45 -19.98
N SER A 302 9.24 -1.81 -21.26
CA SER A 302 8.70 -3.10 -21.65
C SER A 302 9.59 -4.26 -21.20
N ARG A 303 9.02 -5.46 -21.04
CA ARG A 303 9.79 -6.67 -20.69
C ARG A 303 10.88 -6.99 -21.71
N ARG A 304 10.66 -6.62 -22.97
CA ARG A 304 11.63 -6.74 -24.06
C ARG A 304 12.85 -5.84 -23.80
N GLU A 305 12.63 -4.56 -23.54
CA GLU A 305 13.71 -3.60 -23.22
C GLU A 305 14.47 -4.01 -21.94
N ARG A 306 13.75 -4.37 -20.87
CA ARG A 306 14.37 -4.85 -19.61
C ARG A 306 15.25 -6.08 -19.84
N SER A 307 14.84 -6.99 -20.73
CA SER A 307 15.65 -8.16 -21.08
C SER A 307 16.95 -7.76 -21.78
N MET A 308 16.90 -6.84 -22.75
CA MET A 308 18.11 -6.34 -23.45
C MET A 308 19.12 -5.70 -22.48
N ILE A 309 18.62 -4.87 -21.56
CA ILE A 309 19.44 -4.23 -20.52
C ILE A 309 20.06 -5.27 -19.59
N THR A 310 19.26 -6.26 -19.16
CA THR A 310 19.72 -7.33 -18.26
C THR A 310 20.81 -8.18 -18.90
N LEU A 311 20.64 -8.58 -20.17
CA LEU A 311 21.67 -9.32 -20.91
C LEU A 311 22.98 -8.53 -20.96
N THR A 312 22.89 -7.22 -21.26
CA THR A 312 24.07 -6.34 -21.33
C THR A 312 24.80 -6.26 -19.99
N ALA A 313 24.06 -6.09 -18.88
CA ALA A 313 24.64 -6.02 -17.54
C ALA A 313 25.33 -7.34 -17.13
N LEU A 314 24.72 -8.49 -17.41
CA LEU A 314 25.30 -9.80 -17.10
C LEU A 314 26.59 -10.05 -17.90
N ILE A 315 26.64 -9.62 -19.16
CA ILE A 315 27.83 -9.72 -20.00
C ILE A 315 28.94 -8.81 -19.50
N ALA A 316 28.61 -7.55 -19.15
CA ALA A 316 29.58 -6.57 -18.64
C ALA A 316 30.30 -7.05 -17.38
N HIS A 317 29.62 -7.82 -16.53
CA HIS A 317 30.18 -8.38 -15.31
C HIS A 317 30.68 -9.83 -15.43
N GLY A 318 30.53 -10.48 -16.59
CA GLY A 318 31.01 -11.86 -16.82
C GLY A 318 30.16 -12.97 -16.18
N HIS A 319 28.88 -12.74 -15.90
CA HIS A 319 27.98 -13.70 -15.24
C HIS A 319 27.32 -14.65 -16.26
N TYR A 320 28.12 -15.48 -16.93
CA TYR A 320 27.63 -16.28 -18.06
C TYR A 320 26.66 -17.42 -17.68
N ASP A 321 26.74 -17.95 -16.45
CA ASP A 321 25.77 -18.93 -15.95
C ASP A 321 24.37 -18.33 -15.82
N GLU A 322 24.29 -17.11 -15.29
CA GLU A 322 23.04 -16.35 -15.14
C GLU A 322 22.57 -15.83 -16.51
N LEU A 323 23.50 -15.45 -17.40
CA LEU A 323 23.20 -15.05 -18.77
C LEU A 323 22.43 -16.14 -19.51
N ALA A 324 22.84 -17.41 -19.37
CA ALA A 324 22.15 -18.53 -20.02
C ALA A 324 20.67 -18.62 -19.62
N MET A 325 20.35 -18.30 -18.36
CA MET A 325 18.96 -18.23 -17.90
C MET A 325 18.21 -17.06 -18.53
N HIS A 326 18.84 -15.88 -18.55
CA HIS A 326 18.22 -14.66 -19.06
C HIS A 326 18.07 -14.63 -20.59
N ILE A 327 18.83 -15.42 -21.34
CA ILE A 327 18.62 -15.61 -22.78
C ILE A 327 17.28 -16.32 -23.03
N ARG A 328 16.97 -17.39 -22.27
CA ARG A 328 15.67 -18.06 -22.33
C ARG A 328 14.53 -17.13 -21.89
N ALA A 329 14.79 -16.31 -20.87
CA ALA A 329 13.85 -15.29 -20.40
C ALA A 329 13.56 -14.25 -21.50
N ALA A 330 14.60 -13.78 -22.19
CA ALA A 330 14.48 -12.81 -23.28
C ALA A 330 13.61 -13.34 -24.43
N ARG A 331 13.78 -14.62 -24.80
CA ARG A 331 12.94 -15.30 -25.79
C ARG A 331 11.46 -15.30 -25.37
N ARG A 332 11.17 -15.62 -24.10
CA ARG A 332 9.80 -15.59 -23.55
C ARG A 332 9.22 -14.17 -23.46
N ASN A 333 10.07 -13.17 -23.26
CA ASN A 333 9.69 -11.76 -23.30
C ASN A 333 9.60 -11.18 -24.73
N GLY A 334 9.70 -12.02 -25.76
CA GLY A 334 9.43 -11.65 -27.15
C GLY A 334 10.64 -11.20 -27.96
N LEU A 335 11.88 -11.45 -27.51
CA LEU A 335 13.07 -11.25 -28.36
C LEU A 335 13.24 -12.41 -29.34
N THR A 336 13.58 -12.10 -30.59
CA THR A 336 14.03 -13.10 -31.57
C THR A 336 15.51 -13.44 -31.36
N SER A 337 16.01 -14.46 -32.07
CA SER A 337 17.43 -14.84 -32.00
C SER A 337 18.30 -13.75 -32.63
N GLU A 338 17.77 -13.07 -33.64
CA GLU A 338 18.40 -11.91 -34.28
C GLU A 338 18.46 -10.71 -33.32
N ASP A 339 17.39 -10.44 -32.56
CA ASP A 339 17.38 -9.38 -31.54
C ASP A 339 18.45 -9.61 -30.47
N ILE A 340 18.55 -10.86 -29.99
CA ILE A 340 19.58 -11.24 -29.03
C ILE A 340 20.97 -11.07 -29.66
N GLY A 341 21.17 -11.54 -30.90
CA GLY A 341 22.41 -11.33 -31.64
C GLY A 341 22.80 -9.85 -31.77
N ALA A 342 21.85 -8.96 -32.03
CA ALA A 342 22.08 -7.51 -32.10
C ALA A 342 22.53 -6.93 -30.75
N VAL A 343 21.94 -7.36 -29.63
CA VAL A 343 22.39 -6.96 -28.28
C VAL A 343 23.83 -7.44 -28.04
N LEU A 344 24.16 -8.68 -28.41
CA LEU A 344 25.51 -9.22 -28.24
C LEU A 344 26.54 -8.46 -29.08
N LEU A 345 26.21 -8.08 -30.31
CA LEU A 345 27.06 -7.21 -31.14
C LEU A 345 27.29 -5.85 -30.49
N GLN A 346 26.25 -5.24 -29.92
CA GLN A 346 26.39 -3.98 -29.17
C GLN A 346 27.36 -4.14 -27.99
N THR A 347 27.32 -5.28 -27.28
CA THR A 347 28.24 -5.53 -26.16
C THR A 347 29.70 -5.66 -26.60
N ALA A 348 29.99 -6.06 -27.84
CA ALA A 348 31.37 -6.13 -28.33
C ALA A 348 32.08 -4.77 -28.32
N VAL A 349 31.32 -3.68 -28.51
CA VAL A 349 31.81 -2.31 -28.50
C VAL A 349 32.08 -1.81 -27.07
N TYR A 350 31.14 -2.04 -26.16
CA TYR A 350 31.17 -1.41 -24.82
C TYR A 350 31.71 -2.33 -23.72
N CYS A 351 31.62 -3.64 -23.88
CA CYS A 351 32.13 -4.65 -22.95
C CYS A 351 33.38 -5.37 -23.49
N GLY A 352 33.70 -5.18 -24.77
CA GLY A 352 34.84 -5.77 -25.46
C GLY A 352 34.53 -7.10 -26.15
N VAL A 353 35.28 -7.37 -27.23
CA VAL A 353 35.13 -8.57 -28.07
C VAL A 353 35.25 -9.88 -27.28
N PRO A 354 36.16 -10.06 -26.31
CA PRO A 354 36.24 -11.31 -25.53
C PRO A 354 34.96 -11.59 -24.72
N ALA A 355 34.35 -10.56 -24.12
CA ALA A 355 33.10 -10.70 -23.38
C ALA A 355 31.95 -11.08 -24.32
N ALA A 356 31.89 -10.44 -25.50
CA ALA A 356 30.91 -10.75 -26.53
C ALA A 356 31.08 -12.17 -27.08
N ASN A 357 32.31 -12.65 -27.33
CA ASN A 357 32.56 -14.03 -27.78
C ASN A 357 32.02 -15.06 -26.79
N SER A 358 32.27 -14.85 -25.49
CA SER A 358 31.76 -15.72 -24.43
C SER A 358 30.22 -15.69 -24.36
N ALA A 359 29.63 -14.51 -24.57
CA ALA A 359 28.19 -14.34 -24.64
C ALA A 359 27.57 -15.03 -25.86
N PHE A 360 28.19 -14.93 -27.04
CA PHE A 360 27.77 -15.64 -28.26
C PHE A 360 27.82 -17.15 -28.10
N ALA A 361 28.91 -17.68 -27.53
CA ALA A 361 29.01 -19.12 -27.24
C ALA A 361 27.90 -19.58 -26.29
N THR A 362 27.60 -18.78 -25.26
CA THR A 362 26.52 -19.06 -24.31
C THR A 362 25.15 -19.03 -25.01
N ALA A 363 24.90 -18.03 -25.84
CA ALA A 363 23.65 -17.88 -26.58
C ALA A 363 23.42 -19.01 -27.59
N GLN A 364 24.44 -19.36 -28.36
CA GLN A 364 24.36 -20.43 -29.35
C GLN A 364 23.96 -21.76 -28.70
N ARG A 365 24.59 -22.10 -27.57
CA ARG A 365 24.24 -23.30 -26.81
C ARG A 365 22.79 -23.27 -26.32
N VAL A 366 22.37 -22.17 -25.69
CA VAL A 366 21.02 -22.04 -25.12
C VAL A 366 19.93 -22.06 -26.19
N LEU A 367 20.14 -21.38 -27.32
CA LEU A 367 19.16 -21.33 -28.41
C LEU A 367 19.02 -22.69 -29.09
N ALA A 368 20.14 -23.40 -29.31
CA ALA A 368 20.10 -24.77 -29.84
C ALA A 368 19.33 -25.75 -28.92
N GLU A 369 19.51 -25.63 -27.60
CA GLU A 369 18.74 -26.40 -26.62
C GLU A 369 17.23 -26.09 -26.70
N GLU A 370 16.84 -24.82 -26.85
CA GLU A 370 15.43 -24.42 -26.97
C GLU A 370 14.77 -24.88 -28.26
N ASP A 371 15.51 -24.88 -29.38
CA ASP A 371 15.00 -25.33 -30.67
C ASP A 371 14.82 -26.86 -30.70
N ALA A 372 15.75 -27.61 -30.09
CA ALA A 372 15.64 -29.07 -29.98
C ALA A 372 14.46 -29.51 -29.09
N GLY A 373 14.14 -28.76 -28.03
CA GLY A 373 13.01 -29.05 -27.13
C GLY A 373 11.62 -28.71 -27.66
N ARG A 374 11.50 -28.12 -28.86
CA ARG A 374 10.24 -27.78 -29.53
C ARG A 374 9.83 -28.77 -30.63
N THR A 375 10.68 -29.75 -30.91
CA THR A 375 10.45 -30.90 -31.81
C THR A 375 10.02 -32.10 -30.99
#